data_AF-A0A832G188-F1
#
_entry.id   AF-A0A832G188-F1
#
_cell.length_a   1.000
_cell.length_b   1.000
_cell.length_c   1.000
_cell.angle_alpha   90.00
_cell.angle_beta   90.00
_cell.angle_gamma   90.00
#
_symmetry.space_group_name_H-M   'P 1'
#
loop_
_entity.id
_entity.type
_entity.pdbx_description
1 polymer ?
#
loop_
_entity_poly.entity_id
_entity_poly.type
_entity_poly.pdbx_seq_one_letter_code
_entity_poly.pdbx_strand_id
1 'polypeptide(L)'
;MIKLKNLIKSKIFFNIMADGKSMFPLFHSGDILYLKKISFGKLKTDDIVMVEKNKKRFVHRIIYKTKDFAITKGDNNLLSDGRVYPSQILGKVIKCKRKNRMFSPEDIYLVQSTLYFGEIIKIKNEFENGKIDYVILKGLPIHLYYEKTHPKRVYADCDLLLKKQNREKAEEILVKFGYQKIKNDLSRGHKFLRDKTTEVLYRKYLNGFPVFFDLHFEAAFLMTQLGSLNLLYPQKNIEKLTDDFLEEKRIIKIKGIDFPVLSLSNLILYLSLHFFHHNYTGIFRLKLLDKLIRTSSISPRVYKSSFSELYLKLGKKIIDFRLQNFVYLVFVYLRKYFLTPVPREFFRMIKPDKKTENYIDRLIKQTSIFSSENRFSAGISRFKNIFYLSPAPLYKKILIIFNPQVLYSLTWTIVKLLTNHSHYLIL
;
A
#
# COMPACT_ATOMS: atom_id res chain seq x y z
N MET A 1 35.76 13.26 -13.98
CA MET A 1 34.59 12.34 -14.13
C MET A 1 34.83 11.13 -15.04
N ILE A 2 35.66 11.23 -16.10
CA ILE A 2 35.92 10.15 -17.08
C ILE A 2 36.69 8.95 -16.46
N LYS A 3 37.70 9.19 -15.62
CA LYS A 3 38.51 8.13 -14.97
C LYS A 3 37.69 7.14 -14.13
N LEU A 4 36.71 7.60 -13.34
CA LEU A 4 35.88 6.73 -12.50
C LEU A 4 34.91 5.85 -13.32
N LYS A 5 34.42 6.37 -14.45
CA LYS A 5 33.51 5.64 -15.35
C LYS A 5 34.22 4.42 -15.99
N ASN A 6 35.46 4.60 -16.41
CA ASN A 6 36.26 3.52 -17.01
C ASN A 6 36.66 2.47 -15.96
N LEU A 7 36.95 2.88 -14.72
CA LEU A 7 37.26 1.97 -13.61
C LEU A 7 36.07 1.09 -13.20
N ILE A 8 34.86 1.65 -13.16
CA ILE A 8 33.64 0.88 -12.86
C ILE A 8 33.27 -0.01 -14.05
N LYS A 9 33.51 0.45 -15.29
CA LYS A 9 33.27 -0.35 -16.49
C LYS A 9 34.21 -1.56 -16.63
N SER A 10 35.41 -1.55 -16.05
CA SER A 10 36.32 -2.71 -16.08
C SER A 10 36.15 -3.67 -14.90
N LYS A 11 35.68 -3.20 -13.73
CA LYS A 11 35.58 -4.06 -12.54
C LYS A 11 34.25 -4.83 -12.44
N ILE A 12 34.32 -6.11 -12.08
CA ILE A 12 33.14 -6.96 -11.78
C ILE A 12 32.51 -6.54 -10.44
N PHE A 13 33.34 -6.13 -9.48
CA PHE A 13 32.95 -5.66 -8.15
C PHE A 13 33.52 -4.27 -7.88
N PHE A 14 32.72 -3.40 -7.28
CA PHE A 14 33.13 -2.06 -6.89
C PHE A 14 32.32 -1.58 -5.68
N ASN A 15 32.79 -0.54 -5.01
CA ASN A 15 32.06 0.07 -3.91
C ASN A 15 31.85 1.56 -4.13
N ILE A 16 30.85 2.11 -3.47
CA ILE A 16 30.56 3.54 -3.41
C ILE A 16 30.13 3.90 -2.00
N MET A 17 30.31 5.16 -1.62
CA MET A 17 29.68 5.70 -0.42
C MET A 17 28.27 6.17 -0.76
N ALA A 18 27.29 5.78 0.04
CA ALA A 18 25.92 6.27 -0.07
C ALA A 18 25.85 7.71 0.42
N ASP A 19 25.08 8.53 -0.30
CA ASP A 19 24.81 9.91 0.06
C ASP A 19 23.31 10.23 -0.08
N GLY A 20 22.81 11.12 0.76
CA GLY A 20 21.41 11.50 0.85
C GLY A 20 20.51 10.54 1.65
N LYS A 21 19.20 10.70 1.51
CA LYS A 21 18.15 10.00 2.27
C LYS A 21 17.17 9.20 1.39
N SER A 22 17.45 9.03 0.10
CA SER A 22 16.48 8.45 -0.85
C SER A 22 16.17 6.97 -0.58
N MET A 23 17.12 6.23 0.00
CA MET A 23 16.98 4.81 0.39
C MET A 23 16.80 4.60 1.90
N PHE A 24 16.48 5.66 2.65
CA PHE A 24 16.14 5.53 4.07
C PHE A 24 14.85 4.69 4.24
N PRO A 25 14.72 3.85 5.29
CA PRO A 25 15.66 3.61 6.41
C PRO A 25 16.74 2.56 6.14
N LEU A 26 16.78 1.94 4.96
CA LEU A 26 17.71 0.85 4.69
C LEU A 26 19.16 1.33 4.65
N PHE A 27 19.44 2.33 3.82
CA PHE A 27 20.78 2.93 3.68
C PHE A 27 20.81 4.33 4.26
N HIS A 28 21.90 4.63 4.96
CA HIS A 28 22.17 5.93 5.58
C HIS A 28 23.32 6.60 4.84
N SER A 29 23.36 7.94 4.86
CA SER A 29 24.52 8.67 4.35
C SER A 29 25.79 8.23 5.11
N GLY A 30 26.87 7.99 4.37
CA GLY A 30 28.13 7.45 4.89
C GLY A 30 28.25 5.92 4.87
N ASP A 31 27.18 5.18 4.57
CA ASP A 31 27.27 3.73 4.36
C ASP A 31 28.12 3.41 3.11
N ILE A 32 28.93 2.34 3.15
CA ILE A 32 29.67 1.86 1.98
C ILE A 32 28.89 0.72 1.33
N LEU A 33 28.43 0.92 0.10
CA LEU A 33 27.67 -0.05 -0.67
C LEU A 33 28.61 -0.83 -1.58
N TYR A 34 28.56 -2.15 -1.50
CA TYR A 34 29.30 -3.06 -2.39
C TYR A 34 28.37 -3.51 -3.50
N LEU A 35 28.82 -3.31 -4.74
CA LEU A 35 28.07 -3.60 -5.95
C LEU A 35 28.76 -4.67 -6.78
N LYS A 36 27.93 -5.48 -7.44
CA LYS A 36 28.34 -6.46 -8.43
C LYS A 36 27.64 -6.18 -9.75
N LYS A 37 28.37 -6.28 -10.85
CA LYS A 37 27.75 -6.29 -12.19
C LYS A 37 26.91 -7.54 -12.40
N ILE A 38 25.68 -7.35 -12.83
CA ILE A 38 24.72 -8.42 -13.08
C ILE A 38 24.02 -8.12 -14.40
N SER A 39 23.82 -9.14 -15.23
CA SER A 39 23.08 -9.01 -16.48
C SER A 39 21.62 -8.65 -16.21
N PHE A 40 21.03 -7.83 -17.08
CA PHE A 40 19.65 -7.34 -16.89
C PHE A 40 18.61 -8.46 -16.75
N GLY A 41 18.79 -9.59 -17.44
CA GLY A 41 17.92 -10.76 -17.32
C GLY A 41 17.92 -11.39 -15.92
N LYS A 42 19.01 -11.27 -15.16
CA LYS A 42 19.13 -11.79 -13.79
C LYS A 42 18.61 -10.84 -12.72
N LEU A 43 18.40 -9.57 -13.05
CA LEU A 43 17.80 -8.60 -12.14
C LEU A 43 16.30 -8.87 -11.97
N LYS A 44 15.81 -8.68 -10.75
CA LYS A 44 14.41 -8.90 -10.38
C LYS A 44 13.84 -7.67 -9.68
N THR A 45 12.51 -7.58 -9.64
CA THR A 45 11.84 -6.63 -8.73
C THR A 45 12.35 -6.82 -7.31
N ASP A 46 12.43 -5.71 -6.58
CA ASP A 46 12.99 -5.56 -5.24
C ASP A 46 14.53 -5.58 -5.14
N ASP A 47 15.26 -5.88 -6.23
CA ASP A 47 16.71 -5.66 -6.28
C ASP A 47 17.04 -4.16 -6.17
N ILE A 48 18.14 -3.84 -5.50
CA ILE A 48 18.64 -2.47 -5.38
C ILE A 48 19.83 -2.30 -6.32
N VAL A 49 19.74 -1.32 -7.21
CA VAL A 49 20.69 -1.14 -8.30
C VAL A 49 21.21 0.29 -8.36
N MET A 50 22.46 0.42 -8.77
CA MET A 50 23.03 1.71 -9.15
C MET A 50 22.68 2.02 -10.60
N VAL A 51 22.13 3.20 -10.82
CA VAL A 51 21.69 3.69 -12.13
C VAL A 51 22.45 4.96 -12.49
N GLU A 52 22.85 5.09 -13.76
CA GLU A 52 23.35 6.32 -14.36
C GLU A 52 22.33 6.84 -15.39
N LYS A 53 21.66 7.95 -15.07
CA LYS A 53 20.65 8.57 -15.94
C LYS A 53 20.79 10.10 -15.88
N ASN A 54 20.76 10.75 -17.03
CA ASN A 54 20.92 12.20 -17.17
C ASN A 54 22.18 12.74 -16.46
N LYS A 55 23.31 12.03 -16.61
CA LYS A 55 24.61 12.32 -15.95
C LYS A 55 24.58 12.24 -14.41
N LYS A 56 23.46 11.86 -13.79
CA LYS A 56 23.33 11.62 -12.35
C LYS A 56 23.44 10.13 -12.05
N ARG A 57 24.03 9.81 -10.89
CA ARG A 57 24.14 8.45 -10.38
C ARG A 57 23.37 8.34 -9.08
N PHE A 58 22.58 7.29 -8.95
CA PHE A 58 21.79 7.03 -7.75
C PHE A 58 21.61 5.53 -7.55
N VAL A 59 21.35 5.13 -6.31
CA VAL A 59 21.07 3.74 -5.95
C VAL A 59 19.63 3.65 -5.53
N HIS A 60 18.79 2.97 -6.30
CA HIS A 60 17.36 2.85 -6.05
C HIS A 60 16.87 1.41 -6.28
N ARG A 61 15.68 1.11 -5.76
CA ARG A 61 15.07 -0.22 -5.88
C ARG A 61 14.32 -0.37 -7.18
N ILE A 62 14.43 -1.52 -7.83
CA ILE A 62 13.56 -1.90 -8.95
C ILE A 62 12.16 -2.18 -8.41
N ILE A 63 11.20 -1.31 -8.72
CA ILE A 63 9.79 -1.48 -8.31
C ILE A 63 8.92 -2.15 -9.39
N TYR A 64 9.41 -2.17 -10.64
CA TYR A 64 8.77 -2.83 -11.77
C TYR A 64 9.81 -3.16 -12.84
N LYS A 65 9.63 -4.26 -13.57
CA LYS A 65 10.56 -4.71 -14.60
C LYS A 65 9.84 -5.42 -15.74
N THR A 66 10.22 -5.08 -16.97
CA THR A 66 9.85 -5.81 -18.19
C THR A 66 11.09 -6.52 -18.76
N LYS A 67 10.97 -7.09 -19.96
CA LYS A 67 12.12 -7.58 -20.72
C LYS A 67 13.05 -6.45 -21.22
N ASP A 68 12.51 -5.24 -21.41
CA ASP A 68 13.21 -4.14 -22.09
C ASP A 68 13.70 -3.04 -21.15
N PHE A 69 13.00 -2.82 -20.03
CA PHE A 69 13.33 -1.75 -19.08
C PHE A 69 12.90 -2.09 -17.64
N ALA A 70 13.46 -1.35 -16.69
CA ALA A 70 13.03 -1.32 -15.29
C ALA A 70 12.45 0.06 -14.94
N ILE A 71 11.63 0.10 -13.89
CA ILE A 71 11.30 1.34 -13.18
C ILE A 71 11.97 1.24 -11.81
N THR A 72 12.81 2.21 -11.48
CA THR A 72 13.42 2.32 -10.15
C THR A 72 12.80 3.43 -9.34
N LYS A 73 12.91 3.33 -8.01
CA LYS A 73 12.45 4.36 -7.07
C LYS A 73 13.22 4.23 -5.75
N GLY A 74 13.59 5.36 -5.16
CA GLY A 74 14.09 5.41 -3.79
C GLY A 74 12.99 5.05 -2.79
N ASP A 75 13.31 4.24 -1.78
CA ASP A 75 12.34 3.81 -0.76
C ASP A 75 11.67 5.01 -0.05
N ASN A 76 12.40 6.11 0.13
CA ASN A 76 11.93 7.36 0.75
C ASN A 76 11.53 8.45 -0.26
N ASN A 77 11.64 8.19 -1.56
CA ASN A 77 11.24 9.18 -2.58
C ASN A 77 9.74 9.13 -2.83
N LEU A 78 9.14 10.23 -3.29
CA LEU A 78 7.75 10.21 -3.78
C LEU A 78 7.68 9.77 -5.24
N LEU A 79 8.54 10.33 -6.09
CA LEU A 79 8.53 10.06 -7.52
C LEU A 79 9.40 8.86 -7.89
N SER A 80 8.98 8.09 -8.89
CA SER A 80 9.84 7.10 -9.54
C SER A 80 10.84 7.75 -10.50
N ASP A 81 11.90 7.02 -10.84
CA ASP A 81 12.94 7.49 -11.76
C ASP A 81 12.54 7.35 -13.25
N GLY A 82 11.31 6.91 -13.53
CA GLY A 82 10.83 6.56 -14.85
C GLY A 82 11.51 5.32 -15.43
N ARG A 83 11.48 5.18 -16.77
CA ARG A 83 12.12 4.04 -17.47
C ARG A 83 13.64 4.11 -17.33
N VAL A 84 14.23 2.99 -16.92
CA VAL A 84 15.66 2.74 -16.81
C VAL A 84 16.00 1.55 -17.69
N TYR A 85 16.86 1.79 -18.69
CA TYR A 85 17.26 0.77 -19.67
C TYR A 85 18.49 -0.01 -19.17
N PRO A 86 18.73 -1.24 -19.69
CA PRO A 86 19.84 -2.08 -19.27
C PRO A 86 21.21 -1.38 -19.25
N SER A 87 21.48 -0.53 -20.25
CA SER A 87 22.74 0.23 -20.38
C SER A 87 22.95 1.28 -19.28
N GLN A 88 21.88 1.67 -18.59
CA GLN A 88 21.91 2.65 -17.50
C GLN A 88 22.17 1.99 -16.15
N ILE A 89 22.09 0.67 -16.04
CA ILE A 89 22.31 -0.05 -14.78
C ILE A 89 23.80 -0.41 -14.66
N LEU A 90 24.45 0.12 -13.63
CA LEU A 90 25.88 -0.08 -13.41
C LEU A 90 26.19 -1.34 -12.57
N GLY A 91 25.28 -1.72 -11.68
CA GLY A 91 25.43 -2.91 -10.84
C GLY A 91 24.34 -3.04 -9.77
N LYS A 92 24.23 -4.23 -9.18
CA LYS A 92 23.33 -4.54 -8.06
C LYS A 92 24.09 -4.41 -6.74
N VAL A 93 23.48 -3.81 -5.73
CA VAL A 93 23.99 -3.81 -4.35
C VAL A 93 23.87 -5.20 -3.76
N ILE A 94 24.97 -5.72 -3.24
CA ILE A 94 25.05 -7.05 -2.62
C ILE A 94 25.33 -7.01 -1.12
N LYS A 95 26.02 -5.97 -0.63
CA LYS A 95 26.36 -5.77 0.78
C LYS A 95 26.45 -4.27 1.10
N CYS A 96 26.29 -3.95 2.36
CA CYS A 96 26.46 -2.62 2.94
C CYS A 96 27.41 -2.71 4.15
N LYS A 97 28.31 -1.74 4.29
CA LYS A 97 29.08 -1.49 5.51
C LYS A 97 28.54 -0.25 6.19
N ARG A 98 28.12 -0.38 7.45
CA ARG A 98 27.78 0.74 8.32
C ARG A 98 28.70 0.71 9.53
N LYS A 99 29.54 1.73 9.70
CA LYS A 99 30.62 1.75 10.70
C LYS A 99 31.48 0.48 10.56
N ASN A 100 31.56 -0.36 11.59
CA ASN A 100 32.35 -1.60 11.58
C ASN A 100 31.51 -2.86 11.29
N ARG A 101 30.25 -2.73 10.87
CA ARG A 101 29.36 -3.86 10.61
C ARG A 101 29.08 -4.01 9.11
N MET A 102 29.13 -5.25 8.64
CA MET A 102 28.75 -5.65 7.28
C MET A 102 27.42 -6.38 7.34
N PHE A 103 26.50 -6.08 6.41
CA PHE A 103 25.23 -6.78 6.27
C PHE A 103 24.77 -6.78 4.81
N SER A 104 23.95 -7.76 4.43
CA SER A 104 23.17 -7.69 3.19
C SER A 104 21.82 -7.00 3.46
N PRO A 105 21.21 -6.35 2.45
CA PRO A 105 19.84 -5.84 2.58
C PRO A 105 18.85 -6.89 3.09
N GLU A 106 19.00 -8.13 2.62
CA GLU A 106 18.18 -9.28 3.02
C GLU A 106 18.23 -9.57 4.52
N ASP A 107 19.41 -9.47 5.16
CA ASP A 107 19.58 -9.70 6.60
C ASP A 107 18.73 -8.72 7.42
N ILE A 108 18.71 -7.44 7.01
CA ILE A 108 17.92 -6.41 7.68
C ILE A 108 16.42 -6.71 7.60
N TYR A 109 15.93 -7.12 6.43
CA TYR A 109 14.51 -7.46 6.29
C TYR A 109 14.13 -8.71 7.08
N LEU A 110 15.01 -9.71 7.15
CA LEU A 110 14.77 -10.91 7.93
C LEU A 110 14.68 -10.60 9.42
N VAL A 111 15.64 -9.83 9.96
CA VAL A 111 15.62 -9.38 11.37
C VAL A 111 14.36 -8.56 11.64
N GLN A 112 14.06 -7.58 10.79
CA GLN A 112 12.90 -6.72 10.95
C GLN A 112 11.58 -7.52 10.90
N SER A 113 11.45 -8.44 9.93
CA SER A 113 10.27 -9.29 9.80
C SER A 113 10.11 -10.24 10.99
N THR A 114 11.21 -10.75 11.54
CA THR A 114 11.20 -11.64 12.71
C THR A 114 10.71 -10.92 13.95
N LEU A 115 11.27 -9.73 14.23
CA LEU A 115 10.84 -8.89 15.35
C LEU A 115 9.37 -8.51 15.22
N TYR A 116 8.97 -8.09 14.02
CA TYR A 116 7.61 -7.69 13.75
C TYR A 116 6.62 -8.86 13.89
N PHE A 117 6.93 -10.03 13.33
CA PHE A 117 6.09 -11.23 13.45
C PHE A 117 5.91 -11.65 14.92
N GLY A 118 6.97 -11.52 15.73
CA GLY A 118 6.91 -11.78 17.17
C GLY A 118 5.88 -10.89 17.89
N GLU A 119 5.82 -9.60 17.58
CA GLU A 119 4.81 -8.72 18.16
C GLU A 119 3.38 -9.05 17.68
N ILE A 120 3.21 -9.44 16.41
CA ILE A 120 1.91 -9.90 15.89
C ILE A 120 1.41 -11.10 16.68
N ILE A 121 2.28 -12.08 16.98
CA ILE A 121 1.92 -13.25 17.79
C ILE A 121 1.52 -12.82 19.22
N LYS A 122 2.28 -11.92 19.86
CA LYS A 122 1.96 -11.43 21.20
C LYS A 122 0.58 -10.78 21.26
N ILE A 123 0.32 -9.83 20.35
CA ILE A 123 -0.97 -9.12 20.32
C ILE A 123 -2.12 -10.07 19.95
N LYS A 124 -1.91 -10.98 18.99
CA LYS A 124 -2.87 -12.04 18.66
C LYS A 124 -3.27 -12.83 19.90
N ASN A 125 -2.29 -13.35 20.66
CA ASN A 125 -2.57 -14.23 21.78
C ASN A 125 -3.37 -13.50 22.87
N GLU A 126 -3.08 -12.22 23.11
CA GLU A 126 -3.86 -11.41 24.04
C GLU A 126 -5.25 -11.08 23.51
N PHE A 127 -5.42 -10.88 22.21
CA PHE A 127 -6.74 -10.69 21.61
C PHE A 127 -7.58 -11.95 21.76
N GLU A 128 -7.00 -13.13 21.53
CA GLU A 128 -7.67 -14.42 21.73
C GLU A 128 -8.02 -14.67 23.20
N ASN A 129 -7.08 -14.44 24.13
CA ASN A 129 -7.33 -14.51 25.57
C ASN A 129 -8.42 -13.53 26.01
N GLY A 130 -8.41 -12.34 25.42
CA GLY A 130 -9.42 -11.30 25.60
C GLY A 130 -10.75 -11.58 24.89
N LYS A 131 -10.88 -12.68 24.13
CA LYS A 131 -12.05 -13.00 23.30
C LYS A 131 -12.44 -11.84 22.37
N ILE A 132 -11.46 -11.11 21.87
CA ILE A 132 -11.65 -10.01 20.93
C ILE A 132 -11.85 -10.63 19.54
N ASP A 133 -13.01 -10.37 18.95
CA ASP A 133 -13.26 -10.73 17.56
C ASP A 133 -12.53 -9.77 16.61
N TYR A 134 -11.62 -10.31 15.80
CA TYR A 134 -10.84 -9.57 14.83
C TYR A 134 -10.51 -10.38 13.57
N VAL A 135 -10.07 -9.68 12.52
CA VAL A 135 -9.48 -10.25 11.31
C VAL A 135 -8.31 -9.39 10.81
N ILE A 136 -7.25 -10.03 10.33
CA ILE A 136 -6.10 -9.35 9.72
C ILE A 136 -6.45 -8.98 8.27
N LEU A 137 -6.35 -7.69 7.96
CA LEU A 137 -6.71 -7.11 6.66
C LEU A 137 -5.52 -7.06 5.70
N LYS A 138 -4.36 -6.63 6.20
CA LYS A 138 -3.05 -6.65 5.52
C LYS A 138 -1.96 -6.73 6.57
N GLY A 139 -0.79 -7.21 6.16
CA GLY A 139 0.29 -7.44 7.11
C GLY A 139 1.28 -8.49 6.65
N LEU A 140 2.30 -8.68 7.48
CA LEU A 140 3.29 -9.72 7.31
C LEU A 140 2.69 -11.15 7.27
N PRO A 141 1.66 -11.52 8.06
CA PRO A 141 1.07 -12.86 7.97
C PRO A 141 0.52 -13.20 6.58
N ILE A 142 -0.23 -12.28 5.98
CA ILE A 142 -0.77 -12.45 4.62
C ILE A 142 0.37 -12.57 3.61
N HIS A 143 1.40 -11.73 3.71
CA HIS A 143 2.56 -11.81 2.82
C HIS A 143 3.29 -13.15 2.95
N LEU A 144 3.62 -13.59 4.17
CA LEU A 144 4.30 -14.87 4.40
C LEU A 144 3.49 -16.07 3.88
N TYR A 145 2.15 -16.02 4.03
CA TYR A 145 1.29 -17.10 3.58
C TYR A 145 1.25 -17.22 2.04
N TYR A 146 1.21 -16.11 1.30
CA TYR A 146 1.05 -16.14 -0.16
C TYR A 146 2.37 -16.05 -0.94
N GLU A 147 3.34 -15.27 -0.44
CA GLU A 147 4.64 -15.13 -1.10
C GLU A 147 5.65 -16.19 -0.63
N LYS A 148 5.42 -16.84 0.53
CA LYS A 148 6.28 -17.89 1.11
C LYS A 148 7.72 -17.44 1.39
N THR A 149 7.99 -16.14 1.30
CA THR A 149 9.29 -15.52 1.60
C THR A 149 9.07 -14.29 2.47
N HIS A 150 10.10 -13.82 3.16
CA HIS A 150 10.02 -12.54 3.85
C HIS A 150 9.99 -11.38 2.82
N PRO A 151 9.37 -10.24 3.17
CA PRO A 151 9.40 -9.05 2.32
C PRO A 151 10.85 -8.62 2.07
N LYS A 152 11.14 -8.13 0.87
CA LYS A 152 12.43 -7.51 0.53
C LYS A 152 12.42 -5.99 0.76
N ARG A 153 11.64 -5.56 1.74
CA ARG A 153 11.41 -4.18 2.14
C ARG A 153 11.01 -4.16 3.61
N VAL A 154 11.18 -3.01 4.27
CA VAL A 154 10.65 -2.84 5.62
C VAL A 154 9.12 -2.95 5.56
N TYR A 155 8.58 -3.88 6.33
CA TYR A 155 7.14 -4.14 6.42
C TYR A 155 6.74 -3.93 7.87
N ALA A 156 6.07 -2.83 8.18
CA ALA A 156 5.91 -2.40 9.58
C ALA A 156 4.43 -2.29 9.99
N ASP A 157 3.49 -2.38 9.07
CA ASP A 157 2.07 -2.13 9.26
C ASP A 157 1.24 -3.42 9.34
N CYS A 158 0.46 -3.57 10.42
CA CYS A 158 -0.52 -4.64 10.60
C CYS A 158 -1.90 -3.99 10.69
N ASP A 159 -2.73 -4.20 9.68
CA ASP A 159 -4.08 -3.66 9.67
C ASP A 159 -5.02 -4.73 10.21
N LEU A 160 -5.72 -4.39 11.29
CA LEU A 160 -6.67 -5.26 11.97
C LEU A 160 -8.06 -4.65 11.83
N LEU A 161 -9.06 -5.46 11.51
CA LEU A 161 -10.46 -5.07 11.58
C LEU A 161 -11.09 -5.69 12.82
N LEU A 162 -11.81 -4.87 13.59
CA LEU A 162 -12.60 -5.31 14.73
C LEU A 162 -13.91 -4.53 14.82
N LYS A 163 -14.90 -5.10 15.52
CA LYS A 163 -16.14 -4.38 15.85
C LYS A 163 -15.83 -3.21 16.79
N LYS A 164 -16.55 -2.10 16.63
CA LYS A 164 -16.37 -0.88 17.45
C LYS A 164 -16.48 -1.14 18.95
N GLN A 165 -17.31 -2.10 19.36
CA GLN A 165 -17.46 -2.52 20.76
C GLN A 165 -16.18 -3.11 21.38
N ASN A 166 -15.29 -3.70 20.59
CA ASN A 166 -14.03 -4.27 21.06
C ASN A 166 -12.90 -3.24 21.17
N ARG A 167 -13.19 -1.97 20.86
CA ARG A 167 -12.19 -0.91 20.77
C ARG A 167 -11.43 -0.73 22.06
N GLU A 168 -12.10 -0.44 23.16
CA GLU A 168 -11.46 -0.09 24.44
C GLU A 168 -10.52 -1.21 24.89
N LYS A 169 -11.00 -2.44 24.89
CA LYS A 169 -10.21 -3.63 25.23
C LYS A 169 -8.98 -3.82 24.33
N ALA A 170 -9.11 -3.58 23.02
CA ALA A 170 -7.98 -3.65 22.08
C ALA A 170 -6.97 -2.52 22.32
N GLU A 171 -7.43 -1.29 22.62
CA GLU A 171 -6.57 -0.15 22.96
C GLU A 171 -5.78 -0.46 24.26
N GLU A 172 -6.44 -0.98 25.29
CA GLU A 172 -5.81 -1.38 26.56
C GLU A 172 -4.70 -2.42 26.38
N ILE A 173 -4.95 -3.46 25.58
CA ILE A 173 -3.93 -4.47 25.27
C ILE A 173 -2.73 -3.85 24.56
N LEU A 174 -2.95 -3.01 23.55
CA LEU A 174 -1.83 -2.37 22.84
C LEU A 174 -1.01 -1.48 23.79
N VAL A 175 -1.66 -0.67 24.62
CA VAL A 175 -0.99 0.19 25.61
C VAL A 175 -0.21 -0.64 26.63
N LYS A 176 -0.80 -1.73 27.16
CA LYS A 176 -0.14 -2.69 28.08
C LYS A 176 1.16 -3.24 27.48
N PHE A 177 1.20 -3.47 26.16
CA PHE A 177 2.39 -3.97 25.46
C PHE A 177 3.35 -2.86 24.99
N GLY A 178 3.17 -1.63 25.47
CA GLY A 178 4.07 -0.51 25.22
C GLY A 178 3.87 0.18 23.88
N TYR A 179 2.72 0.00 23.24
CA TYR A 179 2.37 0.74 22.04
C TYR A 179 1.84 2.13 22.38
N GLN A 180 2.28 3.12 21.61
CA GLN A 180 1.83 4.50 21.73
C GLN A 180 0.86 4.83 20.60
N LYS A 181 -0.28 5.42 20.97
CA LYS A 181 -1.28 5.92 20.02
C LYS A 181 -0.72 7.11 19.26
N ILE A 182 -0.74 7.04 17.92
CA ILE A 182 -0.31 8.14 17.05
C ILE A 182 -1.50 9.07 16.81
N LYS A 183 -1.30 10.37 17.03
CA LYS A 183 -2.25 11.41 16.66
C LYS A 183 -2.15 11.65 15.15
N ASN A 184 -3.15 11.19 14.39
CA ASN A 184 -3.20 11.32 12.92
C ASN A 184 -3.99 12.54 12.41
N ASP A 185 -4.54 13.37 13.30
CA ASP A 185 -5.42 14.49 12.95
C ASP A 185 -4.65 15.64 12.25
N LEU A 186 -5.18 16.15 11.13
CA LEU A 186 -4.56 17.24 10.34
C LEU A 186 -4.53 18.58 11.08
N SER A 187 -5.52 18.85 11.93
CA SER A 187 -5.57 20.03 12.81
C SER A 187 -6.49 19.77 14.00
N ARG A 188 -6.43 20.62 15.04
CA ARG A 188 -7.37 20.59 16.17
C ARG A 188 -8.83 20.76 15.71
N GLY A 189 -9.08 21.57 14.68
CA GLY A 189 -10.42 21.76 14.11
C GLY A 189 -10.95 20.54 13.35
N HIS A 190 -10.09 19.84 12.59
CA HIS A 190 -10.48 18.56 11.96
C HIS A 190 -10.87 17.51 13.00
N LYS A 191 -10.16 17.48 14.14
CA LYS A 191 -10.50 16.58 15.25
C LYS A 191 -11.88 16.88 15.85
N PHE A 192 -12.23 18.17 15.99
CA PHE A 192 -13.51 18.59 16.56
C PHE A 192 -14.67 18.33 15.59
N LEU A 193 -14.45 18.54 14.29
CA LEU A 193 -15.49 18.36 13.27
C LEU A 193 -15.69 16.90 12.87
N ARG A 194 -14.76 15.99 13.16
CA ARG A 194 -14.86 14.57 12.80
C ARG A 194 -15.96 13.88 13.63
N ASP A 195 -16.99 13.43 12.94
CA ASP A 195 -18.15 12.73 13.52
C ASP A 195 -17.85 11.26 13.90
N LYS A 196 -16.87 10.62 13.25
CA LYS A 196 -16.55 9.20 13.49
C LYS A 196 -15.05 8.91 13.40
N THR A 197 -14.54 8.06 14.31
CA THR A 197 -13.19 7.50 14.22
C THR A 197 -13.25 6.16 13.49
N THR A 198 -12.65 6.08 12.30
CA THR A 198 -12.67 4.89 11.44
C THR A 198 -11.44 4.01 11.63
N GLU A 199 -10.32 4.60 12.07
CA GLU A 199 -9.06 3.90 12.32
C GLU A 199 -8.28 4.55 13.48
N VAL A 200 -7.45 3.76 14.17
CA VAL A 200 -6.52 4.25 15.18
C VAL A 200 -5.18 3.55 15.00
N LEU A 201 -4.14 4.36 14.76
CA LEU A 201 -2.78 3.89 14.56
C LEU A 201 -2.01 3.85 15.89
N TYR A 202 -1.36 2.72 16.14
CA TYR A 202 -0.47 2.48 17.27
C TYR A 202 0.94 2.18 16.79
N ARG A 203 1.95 2.65 17.51
CA ARG A 203 3.36 2.42 17.18
C ARG A 203 4.18 2.04 18.39
N LYS A 204 5.12 1.12 18.18
CA LYS A 204 6.21 0.78 19.09
C LYS A 204 7.52 0.71 18.31
N TYR A 205 8.64 1.02 18.95
CA TYR A 205 9.97 0.83 18.37
C TYR A 205 10.65 -0.38 19.00
N LEU A 206 11.17 -1.29 18.17
CA LEU A 206 11.96 -2.44 18.56
C LEU A 206 13.31 -2.40 17.87
N ASN A 207 14.38 -2.21 18.63
CA ASN A 207 15.75 -2.14 18.11
C ASN A 207 15.90 -1.17 16.92
N GLY A 208 15.21 -0.03 16.99
CA GLY A 208 15.19 1.00 15.94
C GLY A 208 14.19 0.74 14.79
N PHE A 209 13.54 -0.42 14.73
CA PHE A 209 12.49 -0.69 13.76
C PHE A 209 11.11 -0.31 14.32
N PRO A 210 10.30 0.47 13.58
CA PRO A 210 8.93 0.70 14.00
C PRO A 210 8.07 -0.54 13.72
N VAL A 211 7.13 -0.80 14.63
CA VAL A 211 6.02 -1.73 14.47
C VAL A 211 4.73 -0.96 14.65
N PHE A 212 3.84 -1.06 13.68
CA PHE A 212 2.56 -0.38 13.64
C PHE A 212 1.41 -1.38 13.67
N PHE A 213 0.41 -1.10 14.50
CA PHE A 213 -0.90 -1.72 14.43
C PHE A 213 -1.92 -0.65 14.08
N ASP A 214 -2.66 -0.86 13.00
CA ASP A 214 -3.78 -0.01 12.62
C ASP A 214 -5.07 -0.74 12.96
N LEU A 215 -5.81 -0.18 13.93
CA LEU A 215 -7.08 -0.71 14.37
C LEU A 215 -8.19 -0.06 13.56
N HIS A 216 -8.71 -0.79 12.58
CA HIS A 216 -9.84 -0.38 11.76
C HIS A 216 -11.16 -0.85 12.36
N PHE A 217 -12.17 0.01 12.25
CA PHE A 217 -13.55 -0.27 12.65
C PHE A 217 -14.51 -0.34 11.46
N GLU A 218 -13.98 -0.18 10.24
CA GLU A 218 -14.72 -0.20 8.99
C GLU A 218 -13.89 -0.86 7.87
N ALA A 219 -14.57 -1.60 6.99
CA ALA A 219 -13.94 -2.32 5.89
C ALA A 219 -13.57 -1.47 4.67
N ALA A 220 -14.21 -0.30 4.49
CA ALA A 220 -14.05 0.54 3.31
C ALA A 220 -13.60 1.97 3.66
N PHE A 221 -12.44 2.37 3.15
CA PHE A 221 -11.84 3.68 3.44
C PHE A 221 -12.09 4.68 2.33
N LEU A 222 -13.24 5.36 2.38
CA LEU A 222 -13.46 6.51 1.50
C LEU A 222 -12.58 7.67 2.00
N MET A 223 -12.83 8.26 3.18
CA MET A 223 -11.90 9.21 3.80
C MET A 223 -11.85 9.08 5.32
N THR A 224 -10.71 8.69 5.85
CA THR A 224 -10.50 8.55 7.30
C THR A 224 -10.45 9.90 8.04
N GLN A 225 -10.24 11.00 7.31
CA GLN A 225 -10.10 12.36 7.86
C GLN A 225 -11.41 13.16 7.88
N LEU A 226 -12.40 12.81 7.04
CA LEU A 226 -13.69 13.50 6.96
C LEU A 226 -14.82 12.71 7.63
N GLY A 227 -14.53 11.60 8.30
CA GLY A 227 -15.55 10.80 8.96
C GLY A 227 -16.60 10.26 7.96
N SER A 228 -17.88 10.32 8.31
CA SER A 228 -18.94 9.69 7.50
C SER A 228 -19.36 10.56 6.29
N LEU A 229 -18.91 10.19 5.08
CA LEU A 229 -19.31 10.83 3.83
C LEU A 229 -20.60 10.23 3.26
N ASN A 230 -21.65 10.18 4.09
CA ASN A 230 -22.91 9.46 3.79
C ASN A 230 -23.60 9.92 2.50
N LEU A 231 -23.40 11.18 2.12
CA LEU A 231 -23.92 11.74 0.88
C LEU A 231 -23.24 11.16 -0.37
N LEU A 232 -21.97 10.76 -0.26
CA LEU A 232 -21.19 10.16 -1.36
C LEU A 232 -21.27 8.64 -1.36
N TYR A 233 -21.43 8.01 -0.21
CA TYR A 233 -21.61 6.56 -0.14
C TYR A 233 -22.35 6.16 1.14
N PRO A 234 -23.35 5.25 1.08
CA PRO A 234 -24.16 4.91 2.24
C PRO A 234 -23.36 4.21 3.35
N GLN A 235 -23.41 4.74 4.58
CA GLN A 235 -22.76 4.12 5.75
C GLN A 235 -23.24 2.70 6.01
N LYS A 236 -24.54 2.44 5.82
CA LYS A 236 -25.14 1.11 5.99
C LYS A 236 -24.43 0.04 5.14
N ASN A 237 -23.93 0.41 3.96
CA ASN A 237 -23.16 -0.50 3.11
C ASN A 237 -21.78 -0.77 3.69
N ILE A 238 -21.12 0.23 4.27
CA ILE A 238 -19.82 0.08 4.95
C ILE A 238 -19.96 -0.83 6.16
N GLU A 239 -20.99 -0.61 6.97
CA GLU A 239 -21.25 -1.39 8.18
C GLU A 239 -21.55 -2.85 7.83
N LYS A 240 -22.48 -3.09 6.90
CA LYS A 240 -22.77 -4.45 6.43
C LYS A 240 -21.54 -5.13 5.79
N LEU A 241 -20.73 -4.41 5.01
CA LEU A 241 -19.48 -4.97 4.47
C LEU A 241 -18.47 -5.32 5.57
N THR A 242 -18.45 -4.55 6.65
CA THR A 242 -17.59 -4.79 7.82
C THR A 242 -18.01 -6.06 8.55
N ASP A 243 -19.32 -6.25 8.76
CA ASP A 243 -19.85 -7.48 9.33
C ASP A 243 -19.55 -8.68 8.42
N ASP A 244 -19.83 -8.59 7.12
CA ASP A 244 -19.49 -9.62 6.13
C ASP A 244 -18.00 -10.03 6.18
N PHE A 245 -17.09 -9.07 6.44
CA PHE A 245 -15.65 -9.32 6.51
C PHE A 245 -15.24 -10.09 7.77
N LEU A 246 -15.88 -9.79 8.89
CA LEU A 246 -15.64 -10.47 10.16
C LEU A 246 -16.27 -11.86 10.17
N GLU A 247 -17.48 -12.00 9.62
CA GLU A 247 -18.21 -13.27 9.57
C GLU A 247 -17.58 -14.26 8.58
N GLU A 248 -17.17 -13.80 7.40
CA GLU A 248 -16.57 -14.67 6.37
C GLU A 248 -15.05 -14.78 6.50
N LYS A 249 -14.47 -14.46 7.66
CA LYS A 249 -13.02 -14.66 7.87
C LYS A 249 -12.68 -16.15 7.82
N ARG A 250 -11.43 -16.44 7.47
CA ARG A 250 -10.88 -17.80 7.45
C ARG A 250 -9.57 -17.86 8.20
N ILE A 251 -9.16 -19.05 8.58
CA ILE A 251 -7.88 -19.27 9.23
C ILE A 251 -6.83 -19.64 8.19
N ILE A 252 -5.66 -19.01 8.28
CA ILE A 252 -4.45 -19.45 7.59
C ILE A 252 -3.40 -19.89 8.62
N LYS A 253 -2.58 -20.89 8.26
CA LYS A 253 -1.53 -21.39 9.14
C LYS A 253 -0.14 -20.95 8.65
N ILE A 254 0.66 -20.36 9.52
CA ILE A 254 2.03 -19.93 9.25
C ILE A 254 2.92 -20.51 10.35
N LYS A 255 3.82 -21.44 9.97
CA LYS A 255 4.69 -22.15 10.92
C LYS A 255 3.92 -22.74 12.13
N GLY A 256 2.79 -23.38 11.85
CA GLY A 256 1.94 -23.98 12.89
C GLY A 256 0.93 -23.02 13.54
N ILE A 257 1.14 -21.71 13.44
CA ILE A 257 0.33 -20.68 14.11
C ILE A 257 -0.83 -20.26 13.21
N ASP A 258 -2.03 -20.22 13.77
CA ASP A 258 -3.25 -19.87 13.08
C ASP A 258 -3.50 -18.36 13.10
N PHE A 259 -3.90 -17.77 11.98
CA PHE A 259 -4.22 -16.35 11.88
C PHE A 259 -5.58 -16.15 11.20
N PRO A 260 -6.51 -15.41 11.81
CA PRO A 260 -7.75 -15.01 11.14
C PRO A 260 -7.44 -13.96 10.08
N VAL A 261 -7.76 -14.27 8.82
CA VAL A 261 -7.64 -13.36 7.68
C VAL A 261 -8.94 -13.34 6.89
N LEU A 262 -9.10 -12.35 6.02
CA LEU A 262 -10.25 -12.30 5.12
C LEU A 262 -10.32 -13.54 4.21
N SER A 263 -11.55 -13.96 3.86
CA SER A 263 -11.76 -14.88 2.73
C SER A 263 -11.08 -14.33 1.48
N LEU A 264 -10.75 -15.20 0.51
CA LEU A 264 -10.01 -14.75 -0.66
C LEU A 264 -10.74 -13.65 -1.45
N SER A 265 -12.06 -13.77 -1.63
CA SER A 265 -12.87 -12.74 -2.29
C SER A 265 -12.83 -11.41 -1.52
N ASN A 266 -12.98 -11.46 -0.19
CA ASN A 266 -12.99 -10.26 0.64
C ASN A 266 -11.59 -9.63 0.73
N LEU A 267 -10.52 -10.43 0.72
CA LEU A 267 -9.14 -9.94 0.69
C LEU A 267 -8.82 -9.22 -0.62
N ILE A 268 -9.25 -9.77 -1.76
CA ILE A 268 -9.08 -9.11 -3.07
C ILE A 268 -9.87 -7.80 -3.10
N LEU A 269 -11.11 -7.82 -2.61
CA LEU A 269 -11.95 -6.63 -2.53
C LEU A 269 -11.31 -5.54 -1.64
N TYR A 270 -10.91 -5.91 -0.42
CA TYR A 270 -10.26 -5.02 0.53
C TYR A 270 -8.98 -4.41 -0.05
N LEU A 271 -8.08 -5.22 -0.62
CA LEU A 271 -6.84 -4.71 -1.20
C LEU A 271 -7.08 -3.82 -2.41
N SER A 272 -8.17 -4.05 -3.16
CA SER A 272 -8.60 -3.16 -4.25
C SER A 272 -9.08 -1.81 -3.73
N LEU A 273 -9.89 -1.80 -2.67
CA LEU A 273 -10.33 -0.57 -1.99
C LEU A 273 -9.16 0.17 -1.32
N HIS A 274 -8.22 -0.56 -0.73
CA HIS A 274 -6.99 0.01 -0.17
C HIS A 274 -6.12 0.64 -1.28
N PHE A 275 -6.02 0.03 -2.45
CA PHE A 275 -5.31 0.63 -3.57
C PHE A 275 -6.01 1.90 -4.11
N PHE A 276 -7.34 1.91 -4.15
CA PHE A 276 -8.14 3.12 -4.40
C PHE A 276 -7.85 4.23 -3.36
N HIS A 277 -7.80 3.87 -2.07
CA HIS A 277 -7.47 4.81 -0.99
C HIS A 277 -6.09 5.46 -1.17
N HIS A 278 -5.16 4.76 -1.81
CA HIS A 278 -3.85 5.30 -2.24
C HIS A 278 -3.89 5.92 -3.65
N ASN A 279 -5.04 6.42 -4.11
CA ASN A 279 -5.25 7.07 -5.41
C ASN A 279 -4.78 6.23 -6.60
N TYR A 280 -4.88 4.90 -6.50
CA TYR A 280 -4.37 3.96 -7.50
C TYR A 280 -2.87 4.09 -7.77
N THR A 281 -2.10 4.42 -6.73
CA THR A 281 -0.63 4.56 -6.79
C THR A 281 0.12 3.53 -5.97
N GLY A 282 1.38 3.28 -6.37
CA GLY A 282 2.27 2.30 -5.75
C GLY A 282 2.05 0.90 -6.31
N ILE A 283 2.71 0.61 -7.43
CA ILE A 283 2.64 -0.66 -8.17
C ILE A 283 2.79 -1.92 -7.31
N PHE A 284 3.56 -1.86 -6.22
CA PHE A 284 3.74 -2.98 -5.30
C PHE A 284 2.44 -3.48 -4.67
N ARG A 285 1.41 -2.62 -4.55
CA ARG A 285 0.09 -2.99 -4.01
C ARG A 285 -0.62 -3.96 -4.95
N LEU A 286 -0.41 -3.80 -6.25
CA LEU A 286 -0.95 -4.70 -7.28
C LEU A 286 -0.18 -6.02 -7.36
N LYS A 287 1.11 -6.05 -7.01
CA LYS A 287 1.91 -7.29 -7.02
C LYS A 287 1.30 -8.36 -6.11
N LEU A 288 0.86 -7.98 -4.91
CA LEU A 288 0.19 -8.90 -3.99
C LEU A 288 -1.16 -9.35 -4.57
N LEU A 289 -1.97 -8.44 -5.10
CA LEU A 289 -3.25 -8.75 -5.76
C LEU A 289 -3.08 -9.75 -6.93
N ASP A 290 -2.09 -9.53 -7.80
CA ASP A 290 -1.77 -10.46 -8.89
C ASP A 290 -1.41 -11.85 -8.35
N LYS A 291 -0.57 -11.89 -7.31
CA LYS A 291 -0.19 -13.16 -6.65
C LYS A 291 -1.41 -13.88 -6.07
N LEU A 292 -2.32 -13.17 -5.40
CA LEU A 292 -3.55 -13.75 -4.83
C LEU A 292 -4.41 -14.39 -5.93
N ILE A 293 -4.69 -13.63 -6.99
CA ILE A 293 -5.53 -14.09 -8.11
C ILE A 293 -4.91 -15.30 -8.80
N ARG A 294 -3.60 -15.28 -9.06
CA ARG A 294 -2.90 -16.41 -9.70
C ARG A 294 -2.84 -17.63 -8.79
N THR A 295 -2.66 -17.43 -7.48
CA THR A 295 -2.61 -18.57 -6.53
C THR A 295 -3.96 -19.30 -6.49
N SER A 296 -5.10 -18.60 -6.62
CA SER A 296 -6.39 -19.26 -6.82
C SER A 296 -6.55 -19.97 -8.15
N SER A 297 -5.79 -19.60 -9.18
CA SER A 297 -5.85 -20.25 -10.51
C SER A 297 -5.06 -21.57 -10.59
N ILE A 298 -4.16 -21.87 -9.64
CA ILE A 298 -3.17 -22.97 -9.76
C ILE A 298 -3.67 -24.32 -9.19
N SER A 299 -4.98 -24.51 -9.00
CA SER A 299 -5.51 -25.85 -8.66
C SER A 299 -5.97 -26.61 -9.92
N PRO A 300 -5.12 -27.45 -10.55
CA PRO A 300 -5.40 -28.11 -11.84
C PRO A 300 -6.59 -29.07 -11.85
N ARG A 301 -7.10 -29.51 -10.69
CA ARG A 301 -8.30 -30.39 -10.61
C ARG A 301 -9.63 -29.64 -10.51
N VAL A 302 -9.62 -28.31 -10.35
CA VAL A 302 -10.82 -27.48 -10.14
C VAL A 302 -10.82 -26.27 -11.10
N TYR A 303 -10.32 -26.49 -12.32
CA TYR A 303 -9.92 -25.40 -13.21
C TYR A 303 -11.08 -24.62 -13.87
N LYS A 304 -12.32 -25.13 -13.80
CA LYS A 304 -13.50 -24.45 -14.37
C LYS A 304 -14.49 -23.93 -13.31
N SER A 305 -14.70 -24.63 -12.19
CA SER A 305 -15.73 -24.25 -11.21
C SER A 305 -15.24 -23.22 -10.20
N SER A 306 -14.10 -23.43 -9.54
CA SER A 306 -13.63 -22.57 -8.44
C SER A 306 -13.16 -21.18 -8.89
N PHE A 307 -12.54 -21.08 -10.07
CA PHE A 307 -12.16 -19.79 -10.64
C PHE A 307 -13.39 -18.97 -11.02
N SER A 308 -14.42 -19.61 -11.58
CA SER A 308 -15.72 -18.99 -11.84
C SER A 308 -16.38 -18.53 -10.53
N GLU A 309 -16.38 -19.38 -9.50
CA GLU A 309 -16.98 -19.09 -8.19
C GLU A 309 -16.33 -17.89 -7.50
N LEU A 310 -14.99 -17.79 -7.50
CA LEU A 310 -14.29 -16.64 -6.92
C LEU A 310 -14.74 -15.32 -7.54
N TYR A 311 -14.75 -15.24 -8.87
CA TYR A 311 -15.14 -14.02 -9.58
C TYR A 311 -16.64 -13.74 -9.49
N LEU A 312 -17.48 -14.77 -9.45
CA LEU A 312 -18.92 -14.61 -9.21
C LEU A 312 -19.18 -14.06 -7.81
N LYS A 313 -18.58 -14.64 -6.76
CA LYS A 313 -18.71 -14.17 -5.37
C LYS A 313 -18.17 -12.74 -5.21
N LEU A 314 -16.98 -12.48 -5.75
CA LEU A 314 -16.36 -11.16 -5.73
C LEU A 314 -17.21 -10.13 -6.49
N GLY A 315 -17.64 -10.47 -7.70
CA GLY A 315 -18.45 -9.59 -8.55
C GLY A 315 -19.79 -9.29 -7.92
N LYS A 316 -20.45 -10.29 -7.33
CA LYS A 316 -21.72 -10.12 -6.62
C LYS A 316 -21.55 -9.15 -5.44
N LYS A 317 -20.53 -9.33 -4.58
CA LYS A 317 -20.24 -8.36 -3.52
C LYS A 317 -19.97 -6.96 -4.07
N ILE A 318 -19.18 -6.83 -5.13
CA ILE A 318 -18.91 -5.53 -5.75
C ILE A 318 -20.22 -4.85 -6.19
N ILE A 319 -21.18 -5.59 -6.76
CA ILE A 319 -22.47 -5.06 -7.19
C ILE A 319 -23.38 -4.74 -5.99
N ASP A 320 -23.55 -5.68 -5.07
CA ASP A 320 -24.42 -5.57 -3.90
C ASP A 320 -24.04 -4.34 -3.06
N PHE A 321 -22.74 -4.08 -2.92
CA PHE A 321 -22.21 -2.92 -2.21
C PHE A 321 -21.97 -1.70 -3.11
N ARG A 322 -22.28 -1.74 -4.42
CA ARG A 322 -22.09 -0.62 -5.36
C ARG A 322 -20.65 -0.08 -5.42
N LEU A 323 -19.68 -1.00 -5.48
CA LEU A 323 -18.25 -0.70 -5.43
C LEU A 323 -17.56 -0.68 -6.81
N GLN A 324 -18.30 -0.95 -7.89
CA GLN A 324 -17.79 -1.09 -9.27
C GLN A 324 -16.84 0.06 -9.63
N ASN A 325 -17.30 1.29 -9.41
CA ASN A 325 -16.61 2.52 -9.79
C ASN A 325 -15.24 2.67 -9.09
N PHE A 326 -15.10 2.15 -7.86
CA PHE A 326 -13.87 2.25 -7.09
C PHE A 326 -12.86 1.16 -7.45
N VAL A 327 -13.33 -0.05 -7.79
CA VAL A 327 -12.44 -1.21 -7.96
C VAL A 327 -12.14 -1.55 -9.42
N TYR A 328 -12.94 -1.08 -10.38
CA TYR A 328 -12.78 -1.42 -11.80
C TYR A 328 -11.37 -1.12 -12.34
N LEU A 329 -10.84 0.07 -12.04
CA LEU A 329 -9.50 0.48 -12.47
C LEU A 329 -8.38 -0.43 -11.92
N VAL A 330 -8.59 -1.05 -10.76
CA VAL A 330 -7.62 -1.99 -10.17
C VAL A 330 -7.41 -3.18 -11.10
N PHE A 331 -8.50 -3.76 -11.60
CA PHE A 331 -8.44 -4.90 -12.53
C PHE A 331 -7.90 -4.52 -13.90
N VAL A 332 -8.19 -3.30 -14.37
CA VAL A 332 -7.56 -2.75 -15.59
C VAL A 332 -6.05 -2.69 -15.44
N TYR A 333 -5.54 -2.16 -14.32
CA TYR A 333 -4.10 -2.10 -14.07
C TYR A 333 -3.45 -3.47 -13.85
N LEU A 334 -4.12 -4.41 -13.19
CA LEU A 334 -3.65 -5.79 -13.06
C LEU A 334 -3.42 -6.43 -14.43
N ARG A 335 -4.37 -6.29 -15.38
CA ARG A 335 -4.17 -6.75 -16.75
C ARG A 335 -3.05 -6.01 -17.48
N LYS A 336 -2.97 -4.69 -17.34
CA LYS A 336 -1.99 -3.85 -18.06
C LYS A 336 -0.56 -4.11 -17.62
N TYR A 337 -0.30 -4.21 -16.32
CA TYR A 337 1.07 -4.24 -15.78
C TYR A 337 1.52 -5.64 -15.36
N PHE A 338 0.61 -6.54 -14.99
CA PHE A 338 0.96 -7.88 -14.51
C PHE A 338 0.42 -9.00 -15.41
N LEU A 339 -0.32 -8.67 -16.47
CA LEU A 339 -0.99 -9.65 -17.34
C LEU A 339 -1.84 -10.64 -16.53
N THR A 340 -2.44 -10.16 -15.43
CA THR A 340 -3.26 -10.99 -14.53
C THR A 340 -4.45 -11.56 -15.30
N PRO A 341 -4.76 -12.87 -15.18
CA PRO A 341 -5.77 -13.54 -16.00
C PRO A 341 -7.20 -13.26 -15.52
N VAL A 342 -7.64 -12.01 -15.60
CA VAL A 342 -9.00 -11.62 -15.16
C VAL A 342 -10.02 -11.93 -16.27
N PRO A 343 -11.08 -12.72 -16.02
CA PRO A 343 -12.09 -13.10 -17.01
C PRO A 343 -12.81 -11.92 -17.66
N ARG A 344 -13.19 -12.07 -18.94
CA ARG A 344 -13.93 -11.03 -19.68
C ARG A 344 -15.34 -10.84 -19.10
N GLU A 345 -15.95 -11.92 -18.64
CA GLU A 345 -17.27 -11.96 -18.00
C GLU A 345 -17.27 -11.11 -16.73
N PHE A 346 -16.22 -11.25 -15.91
CA PHE A 346 -16.07 -10.44 -14.71
C PHE A 346 -15.93 -8.94 -15.03
N PHE A 347 -15.13 -8.57 -16.05
CA PHE A 347 -15.07 -7.17 -16.49
C PHE A 347 -16.43 -6.62 -16.93
N ARG A 348 -17.20 -7.42 -17.67
CA ARG A 348 -18.55 -7.05 -18.08
C ARG A 348 -19.47 -6.85 -16.88
N MET A 349 -19.38 -7.75 -15.90
CA MET A 349 -20.17 -7.72 -14.67
C MET A 349 -19.92 -6.47 -13.82
N ILE A 350 -18.66 -6.07 -13.64
CA ILE A 350 -18.31 -4.90 -12.80
C ILE A 350 -18.08 -3.62 -13.62
N LYS A 351 -18.49 -3.58 -14.89
CA LYS A 351 -18.26 -2.44 -15.76
C LYS A 351 -19.04 -1.22 -15.24
N PRO A 352 -18.39 -0.06 -15.03
CA PRO A 352 -19.08 1.15 -14.63
C PRO A 352 -19.87 1.76 -15.81
N ASP A 353 -20.76 2.71 -15.50
CA ASP A 353 -21.47 3.49 -16.52
C ASP A 353 -20.51 4.30 -17.41
N LYS A 354 -21.00 4.79 -18.57
CA LYS A 354 -20.17 5.46 -19.57
C LYS A 354 -19.50 6.73 -19.06
N LYS A 355 -20.17 7.52 -18.22
CA LYS A 355 -19.62 8.77 -17.66
C LYS A 355 -18.47 8.47 -16.71
N THR A 356 -18.64 7.46 -15.88
CA THR A 356 -17.62 6.97 -14.95
C THR A 356 -16.45 6.34 -15.71
N GLU A 357 -16.70 5.53 -16.75
CA GLU A 357 -15.66 4.98 -17.63
C GLU A 357 -14.79 6.08 -18.24
N ASN A 358 -15.40 7.14 -18.78
CA ASN A 358 -14.67 8.29 -19.34
C ASN A 358 -13.81 9.02 -18.28
N TYR A 359 -14.24 9.04 -17.02
CA TYR A 359 -13.44 9.60 -15.93
C TYR A 359 -12.25 8.69 -15.58
N ILE A 360 -12.46 7.37 -15.52
CA ILE A 360 -11.40 6.38 -15.31
C ILE A 360 -10.34 6.46 -16.42
N ASP A 361 -10.75 6.61 -17.67
CA ASP A 361 -9.82 6.76 -18.80
C ASP A 361 -8.94 8.01 -18.67
N ARG A 362 -9.48 9.11 -18.14
CA ARG A 362 -8.69 10.30 -17.81
C ARG A 362 -7.72 10.03 -16.65
N LEU A 363 -8.16 9.33 -15.60
CA LEU A 363 -7.29 8.94 -14.49
C LEU A 363 -6.10 8.09 -14.95
N ILE A 364 -6.33 7.14 -15.86
CA ILE A 364 -5.27 6.29 -16.43
C ILE A 364 -4.19 7.13 -17.13
N LYS A 365 -4.59 8.21 -17.82
CA LYS A 365 -3.68 9.10 -18.54
C LYS A 365 -2.90 10.02 -17.60
N GLN A 366 -3.52 10.46 -16.51
CA GLN A 366 -2.96 11.47 -15.59
C GLN A 366 -2.15 10.86 -14.43
N THR A 367 -2.46 9.63 -14.02
CA THR A 367 -1.90 9.03 -12.81
C THR A 367 -0.65 8.22 -13.11
N SER A 368 0.48 8.56 -12.47
CA SER A 368 1.67 7.71 -12.46
C SER A 368 1.53 6.64 -11.37
N ILE A 369 1.17 5.41 -11.74
CA ILE A 369 1.09 4.26 -10.81
C ILE A 369 2.40 3.97 -10.08
N PHE A 370 3.54 4.42 -10.62
CA PHE A 370 4.87 4.17 -10.07
C PHE A 370 5.32 5.24 -9.06
N SER A 371 4.64 6.38 -9.02
CA SER A 371 4.94 7.49 -8.13
C SER A 371 3.88 7.61 -7.04
N SER A 372 4.22 8.23 -5.92
CA SER A 372 3.28 8.60 -4.86
C SER A 372 3.16 10.12 -4.76
N GLU A 373 2.05 10.57 -4.21
CA GLU A 373 1.79 11.99 -3.93
C GLU A 373 2.19 12.33 -2.49
N ASN A 374 2.46 13.61 -2.21
CA ASN A 374 2.57 14.06 -0.83
C ASN A 374 1.19 13.94 -0.14
N ARG A 375 1.17 13.91 1.20
CA ARG A 375 -0.06 13.67 1.98
C ARG A 375 -1.20 14.64 1.66
N PHE A 376 -0.88 15.91 1.40
CA PHE A 376 -1.86 16.95 1.12
C PHE A 376 -2.49 16.77 -0.26
N SER A 377 -1.67 16.68 -1.31
CA SER A 377 -2.11 16.41 -2.68
C SER A 377 -2.88 15.08 -2.76
N ALA A 378 -2.43 14.06 -2.02
CA ALA A 378 -3.11 12.78 -1.94
C ALA A 378 -4.53 12.90 -1.37
N GLY A 379 -4.74 13.75 -0.35
CA GLY A 379 -6.06 14.03 0.20
C GLY A 379 -7.00 14.67 -0.82
N ILE A 380 -6.52 15.67 -1.58
CA ILE A 380 -7.28 16.35 -2.63
C ILE A 380 -7.64 15.38 -3.76
N SER A 381 -6.65 14.65 -4.29
CA SER A 381 -6.85 13.63 -5.33
C SER A 381 -7.86 12.58 -4.88
N ARG A 382 -7.80 12.14 -3.61
CA ARG A 382 -8.73 11.16 -3.05
C ARG A 382 -10.14 11.70 -2.97
N PHE A 383 -10.34 12.90 -2.43
CA PHE A 383 -11.66 13.54 -2.37
C PHE A 383 -12.27 13.69 -3.77
N LYS A 384 -11.47 14.16 -4.74
CA LYS A 384 -11.87 14.26 -6.16
C LYS A 384 -12.31 12.89 -6.70
N ASN A 385 -11.51 11.86 -6.49
CA ASN A 385 -11.82 10.51 -6.95
C ASN A 385 -13.12 9.99 -6.31
N ILE A 386 -13.33 10.19 -5.01
CA ILE A 386 -14.58 9.78 -4.33
C ILE A 386 -15.77 10.53 -4.91
N PHE A 387 -15.67 11.84 -5.11
CA PHE A 387 -16.75 12.65 -5.66
C PHE A 387 -17.18 12.11 -7.04
N TYR A 388 -16.23 11.92 -7.96
CA TYR A 388 -16.56 11.48 -9.31
C TYR A 388 -16.97 10.00 -9.39
N LEU A 389 -16.30 9.12 -8.64
CA LEU A 389 -16.58 7.67 -8.64
C LEU A 389 -17.75 7.28 -7.74
N SER A 390 -18.21 8.15 -6.85
CA SER A 390 -19.36 7.90 -5.98
C SER A 390 -20.59 7.44 -6.79
N PRO A 391 -21.32 6.40 -6.34
CA PRO A 391 -22.56 5.97 -6.97
C PRO A 391 -23.76 6.88 -6.62
N ALA A 392 -23.57 7.92 -5.80
CA ALA A 392 -24.64 8.82 -5.40
C ALA A 392 -25.10 9.69 -6.59
N PRO A 393 -26.37 10.11 -6.62
CA PRO A 393 -26.86 11.05 -7.64
C PRO A 393 -26.19 12.42 -7.49
N LEU A 394 -26.12 13.18 -8.60
CA LEU A 394 -25.38 14.44 -8.68
C LEU A 394 -25.79 15.46 -7.61
N TYR A 395 -27.09 15.56 -7.29
CA TYR A 395 -27.56 16.48 -6.26
C TYR A 395 -26.96 16.17 -4.87
N LYS A 396 -26.88 14.89 -4.46
CA LYS A 396 -26.22 14.50 -3.20
C LYS A 396 -24.73 14.79 -3.22
N LYS A 397 -24.09 14.59 -4.39
CA LYS A 397 -22.69 14.95 -4.55
C LYS A 397 -22.47 16.44 -4.37
N ILE A 398 -23.30 17.29 -4.96
CA ILE A 398 -23.17 18.75 -4.80
C ILE A 398 -23.42 19.16 -3.34
N LEU A 399 -24.40 18.55 -2.66
CA LEU A 399 -24.68 18.81 -1.25
C LEU A 399 -23.49 18.56 -0.32
N ILE A 400 -22.54 17.70 -0.69
CA ILE A 400 -21.35 17.45 0.14
C ILE A 400 -20.48 18.69 0.33
N ILE A 401 -20.52 19.64 -0.60
CA ILE A 401 -19.72 20.87 -0.54
C ILE A 401 -20.18 21.76 0.62
N PHE A 402 -21.45 21.69 0.97
CA PHE A 402 -22.05 22.41 2.10
C PHE A 402 -21.88 21.67 3.43
N ASN A 403 -21.29 20.47 3.44
CA ASN A 403 -20.99 19.78 4.70
C ASN A 403 -19.92 20.59 5.47
N PRO A 404 -20.15 20.92 6.76
CA PRO A 404 -19.22 21.73 7.55
C PRO A 404 -17.79 21.18 7.60
N GLN A 405 -17.61 19.85 7.64
CA GLN A 405 -16.29 19.20 7.65
C GLN A 405 -15.57 19.42 6.32
N VAL A 406 -16.30 19.32 5.21
CA VAL A 406 -15.77 19.50 3.85
C VAL A 406 -15.43 20.96 3.63
N LEU A 407 -16.33 21.88 4.01
CA LEU A 407 -16.11 23.32 3.91
C LEU A 407 -14.87 23.75 4.73
N TYR A 408 -14.75 23.26 5.96
CA TYR A 408 -13.56 23.48 6.79
C TYR A 408 -12.29 22.92 6.16
N SER A 409 -12.37 21.72 5.57
CA SER A 409 -11.22 21.11 4.91
C SER A 409 -10.80 21.88 3.66
N LEU A 410 -11.77 22.40 2.88
CA LEU A 410 -11.52 23.24 1.71
C LEU A 410 -10.89 24.57 2.12
N THR A 411 -11.44 25.27 3.11
CA THR A 411 -10.88 26.54 3.60
C THR A 411 -9.48 26.35 4.18
N TRP A 412 -9.28 25.31 5.00
CA TRP A 412 -7.96 24.96 5.53
C TRP A 412 -6.95 24.65 4.42
N THR A 413 -7.38 23.94 3.38
CA THR A 413 -6.57 23.62 2.18
C THR A 413 -6.16 24.90 1.44
N ILE A 414 -7.10 25.84 1.23
CA ILE A 414 -6.83 27.13 0.59
C ILE A 414 -5.84 27.95 1.42
N VAL A 415 -6.06 28.08 2.73
CA VAL A 415 -5.15 28.80 3.64
C VAL A 415 -3.76 28.18 3.61
N LYS A 416 -3.64 26.84 3.60
CA LYS A 416 -2.35 26.16 3.49
C LYS A 416 -1.65 26.40 2.16
N LEU A 417 -2.38 26.45 1.06
CA LEU A 417 -1.83 26.78 -0.25
C LEU A 417 -1.30 28.22 -0.29
N LEU A 418 -2.07 29.18 0.23
CA LEU A 418 -1.69 30.60 0.28
C LEU A 418 -0.48 30.83 1.19
N THR A 419 -0.45 30.21 2.37
CA THR A 419 0.67 30.35 3.34
C THR A 419 1.94 29.63 2.90
N ASN A 420 1.83 28.50 2.19
CA ASN A 420 3.01 27.84 1.61
C ASN A 420 3.56 28.64 0.42
N HIS A 421 2.74 29.37 -0.34
CA HIS A 421 3.22 30.28 -1.38
C HIS A 421 4.05 31.44 -0.82
N SER A 422 3.83 31.86 0.43
CA SER A 422 4.64 32.89 1.11
C SER A 422 6.08 32.44 1.40
N HIS A 423 6.35 31.13 1.44
CA HIS A 423 7.70 30.57 1.65
C HIS A 423 8.44 30.23 0.34
N TYR A 424 7.81 30.34 -0.83
CA TYR A 424 8.47 30.17 -2.12
C TYR A 424 9.02 31.49 -2.72
N LEU A 425 8.86 32.62 -2.03
CA LEU A 425 9.51 33.90 -2.36
C LEU A 425 10.82 34.14 -1.58
N ILE A 426 11.19 33.22 -0.68
CA ILE A 426 12.50 33.21 -0.01
C ILE A 426 12.94 31.74 0.13
N LEU A 427 13.39 31.13 -0.98
CA LEU A 427 14.31 30.00 -1.02
C LEU A 427 14.85 29.79 -2.44
#